data_AF-A0A2U3YK46-F1
#
_entry.id   AF-A0A2U3YK46-F1
#
_cell.length_a   1.000
_cell.length_b   1.000
_cell.length_c   1.000
_cell.angle_alpha   90.00
_cell.angle_beta   90.00
_cell.angle_gamma   90.00
#
_symmetry.space_group_name_H-M   'P 1'
#
loop_
_entity.id
_entity.type
_entity.pdbx_description
1 polymer ?
#
loop_
_entity_poly.entity_id
_entity_poly.type
_entity_poly.pdbx_seq_one_letter_code
_entity_poly.pdbx_strand_id
1 'polypeptide(L)'
;MQFSAKNMNPFLSFRELRNKADIQFGDNGTTVSAVRKEAYVFERNQSVGDPKVDLIRTLNIPAVTAMEWAQFRFLRELIEALLKAYQQTLFVTHTVDELLWGYKDELLSLINIFKPEISPYFGLYYGKNGTSDGDYVFLTGEDSYLNFSKIVEWNGKTSLKYKLRLFENFMFLEMGAPIIISFPHFYQADEKFVSAIDGMHPNKDYHETFVDINPLTGIILRAAKRFQINVYVQKLDDFAETGNIRTLVFPVMYINESVLIDKETAGRLKSVINTTLIITNIPYIVMALGVFFGLIFTWLACRGQGSMDEGTADERAPLIRT
;
A
#
# COMPACT_ATOMS: atom_id res chain seq x y z
N MET A 1 23.95 8.48 -25.98
CA MET A 1 24.39 8.21 -24.60
C MET A 1 23.82 6.87 -24.16
N GLN A 2 24.62 6.07 -23.45
CA GLN A 2 24.15 4.89 -22.71
C GLN A 2 23.97 5.33 -21.26
N PHE A 3 22.78 5.16 -20.70
CA PHE A 3 22.51 5.47 -19.29
C PHE A 3 22.84 4.25 -18.46
N SER A 4 23.70 4.44 -17.46
CA SER A 4 24.00 3.43 -16.45
C SER A 4 23.52 3.95 -15.11
N ALA A 5 22.55 3.26 -14.53
CA ALA A 5 22.11 3.47 -13.17
C ALA A 5 22.88 2.48 -12.30
N LYS A 6 23.88 2.98 -11.58
CA LYS A 6 24.47 2.17 -10.52
C LYS A 6 23.45 2.07 -9.41
N ASN A 7 23.10 0.85 -9.00
CA ASN A 7 22.54 0.61 -7.67
C ASN A 7 23.59 1.03 -6.64
N MET A 8 23.65 2.33 -6.37
CA MET A 8 24.02 2.76 -5.05
C MET A 8 22.93 2.16 -4.20
N ASN A 9 23.29 1.23 -3.34
CA ASN A 9 22.36 0.60 -2.43
C ASN A 9 22.43 1.34 -1.08
N PRO A 10 22.13 2.66 -0.96
CA PRO A 10 21.94 3.19 0.34
C PRO A 10 20.52 2.87 0.79
N PHE A 11 20.32 1.70 1.38
CA PHE A 11 19.10 1.48 2.16
C PHE A 11 19.09 2.53 3.27
N LEU A 12 18.22 3.53 3.14
CA LEU A 12 17.89 4.46 4.19
C LEU A 12 16.57 3.99 4.80
N SER A 13 16.60 3.75 6.10
CA SER A 13 15.45 3.27 6.85
C SER A 13 14.79 4.43 7.58
N PHE A 14 13.50 4.55 7.39
CA PHE A 14 12.65 5.47 8.12
C PHE A 14 11.57 4.65 8.83
N ARG A 15 11.39 4.88 10.12
CA ARG A 15 10.27 4.36 10.88
C ARG A 15 9.08 5.27 10.69
N GLU A 16 7.98 4.70 10.22
CA GLU A 16 6.73 5.41 10.03
C GLU A 16 5.91 5.43 11.33
N LEU A 17 5.36 6.59 11.66
CA LEU A 17 4.41 6.80 12.75
C LEU A 17 3.05 7.09 12.15
N ARG A 18 2.09 6.20 12.38
CA ARG A 18 0.72 6.28 11.84
C ARG A 18 -0.28 6.48 12.96
N ASN A 19 -1.07 7.56 12.88
CA ASN A 19 -2.15 7.83 13.83
C ASN A 19 -3.42 8.25 13.08
N LYS A 20 -4.59 7.84 13.60
CA LYS A 20 -5.87 8.40 13.17
C LYS A 20 -6.25 9.55 14.11
N ALA A 21 -6.62 10.68 13.53
CA ALA A 21 -7.07 11.87 14.23
C ALA A 21 -8.49 12.25 13.78
N ASP A 22 -9.13 13.15 14.53
CA ASP A 22 -10.42 13.75 14.19
C ASP A 22 -11.51 12.70 13.90
N ILE A 23 -11.53 11.65 14.73
CA ILE A 23 -12.43 10.51 14.57
C ILE A 23 -13.85 10.92 14.93
N GLN A 24 -14.79 10.79 13.99
CA GLN A 24 -16.21 11.06 14.23
C GLN A 24 -17.05 9.89 13.72
N PHE A 25 -17.99 9.42 14.53
CA PHE A 25 -18.93 8.38 14.14
C PHE A 25 -20.16 9.01 13.51
N GLY A 26 -20.65 8.43 12.40
CA GLY A 26 -21.91 8.84 11.82
C GLY A 26 -23.10 8.44 12.69
N ASP A 27 -24.24 9.11 12.50
CA ASP A 27 -25.42 8.99 13.37
C ASP A 27 -25.94 7.56 13.57
N ASN A 28 -25.74 6.69 12.58
CA ASN A 28 -26.19 5.29 12.61
C ASN A 28 -25.08 4.27 12.97
N GLY A 29 -23.87 4.72 13.30
CA GLY A 29 -22.73 3.86 13.63
C GLY A 29 -22.14 3.06 12.46
N THR A 30 -22.73 3.15 11.27
CA THR A 30 -22.29 2.43 10.05
C THR A 30 -21.09 3.08 9.37
N THR A 31 -20.84 4.37 9.63
CA THR A 31 -19.73 5.13 9.08
C THR A 31 -18.86 5.73 10.18
N VAL A 32 -17.58 5.88 9.88
CA VAL A 32 -16.63 6.61 10.70
C VAL A 32 -15.76 7.50 9.81
N SER A 33 -15.71 8.78 10.10
CA SER A 33 -14.75 9.70 9.47
C SER A 33 -13.48 9.78 10.30
N ALA A 34 -12.34 9.85 9.64
CA ALA A 34 -11.05 10.01 10.30
C ALA A 34 -10.00 10.55 9.33
N VAL A 35 -9.03 11.26 9.89
CA VAL A 35 -7.85 11.74 9.19
C VAL A 35 -6.68 10.82 9.51
N ARG A 36 -5.93 10.39 8.50
CA ARG A 36 -4.69 9.61 8.69
C ARG A 36 -3.49 10.56 8.71
N LYS A 37 -2.77 10.61 9.82
CA LYS A 37 -1.51 11.36 9.94
C LYS A 37 -0.34 10.39 9.85
N GLU A 38 0.61 10.70 8.98
CA GLU A 38 1.82 9.90 8.75
C GLU A 38 3.05 10.77 8.98
N ALA A 39 4.01 10.26 9.76
CA ALA A 39 5.29 10.91 9.99
C ALA A 39 6.43 9.90 9.85
N TYR A 40 7.59 10.38 9.43
CA TYR A 40 8.75 9.55 9.14
C TYR A 40 9.93 9.96 10.03
N VAL A 41 10.48 8.99 10.76
CA VAL A 41 11.63 9.18 11.65
C VAL A 41 12.80 8.38 11.11
N PHE A 42 13.91 9.06 10.83
CA PHE A 42 15.11 8.42 10.29
C PHE A 42 15.79 7.48 11.30
N GLU A 43 16.15 6.28 10.86
CA GLU A 43 16.79 5.24 11.67
C GLU A 43 18.24 5.01 11.20
N ARG A 44 19.19 5.77 11.76
CA ARG A 44 20.61 5.75 11.33
C ARG A 44 21.23 4.35 11.39
N ASN A 45 20.92 3.57 12.41
CA ASN A 45 21.53 2.25 12.63
C ASN A 45 21.08 1.18 11.63
N GLN A 46 19.93 1.38 11.00
CA GLN A 46 19.41 0.49 9.94
C GLN A 46 19.71 1.04 8.54
N SER A 47 20.35 2.20 8.49
CA SER A 47 20.67 2.92 7.26
C SER A 47 22.15 2.77 6.93
N VAL A 48 22.47 2.75 5.64
CA VAL A 48 23.86 2.66 5.16
C VAL A 48 24.72 3.89 5.53
N GLY A 49 24.09 5.04 5.77
CA GLY A 49 24.67 6.36 5.55
C GLY A 49 23.79 7.45 6.14
N ASP A 50 24.17 8.70 5.95
CA ASP A 50 23.44 9.85 6.48
C ASP A 50 22.77 10.60 5.32
N PRO A 51 21.42 10.68 5.27
CA PRO A 51 20.71 11.33 4.17
C PRO A 51 21.07 12.81 3.99
N LYS A 52 21.57 13.46 5.04
CA LYS A 52 21.96 14.89 5.00
C LYS A 52 23.35 15.12 4.39
N VAL A 53 24.12 14.06 4.18
CA VAL A 53 25.49 14.12 3.66
C VAL A 53 25.61 13.35 2.35
N ASP A 54 24.92 12.22 2.23
CA ASP A 54 24.99 11.35 1.07
C ASP A 54 24.42 12.04 -0.17
N LEU A 55 25.26 12.20 -1.19
CA LEU A 55 24.91 12.89 -2.44
C LEU A 55 24.42 11.91 -3.50
N ILE A 56 23.33 12.27 -4.17
CA ILE A 56 22.78 11.56 -5.32
C ILE A 56 22.72 12.52 -6.50
N ARG A 57 23.30 12.10 -7.62
CA ARG A 57 23.13 12.78 -8.91
C ARG A 57 21.98 12.14 -9.69
N THR A 58 20.92 12.89 -9.93
CA THR A 58 19.71 12.41 -10.63
C THR A 58 19.16 13.50 -11.56
N LEU A 59 18.04 13.23 -12.22
CA LEU A 59 17.37 14.20 -13.08
C LEU A 59 16.92 15.43 -12.30
N ASN A 60 17.04 16.60 -12.93
CA ASN A 60 16.47 17.84 -12.45
C ASN A 60 14.95 17.82 -12.68
N ILE A 61 14.21 17.22 -11.75
CA ILE A 61 12.76 17.06 -11.84
C ILE A 61 12.04 18.42 -11.95
N PRO A 62 12.41 19.48 -11.19
CA PRO A 62 11.88 20.83 -11.42
C PRO A 62 12.06 21.33 -12.85
N ALA A 63 13.26 21.22 -13.41
CA ALA A 63 13.53 21.69 -14.77
C ALA A 63 12.75 20.87 -15.82
N VAL A 64 12.71 19.54 -15.69
CA VAL A 64 11.94 18.66 -16.60
C VAL A 64 10.44 18.95 -16.51
N THR A 65 9.93 19.20 -15.31
CA THR A 65 8.52 19.60 -15.10
C THR A 65 8.22 20.95 -15.74
N ALA A 66 9.11 21.93 -15.58
CA ALA A 66 8.95 23.23 -16.24
C ALA A 66 8.99 23.11 -17.77
N MET A 67 9.90 22.30 -18.33
CA MET A 67 9.93 22.01 -19.77
C MET A 67 8.62 21.38 -20.27
N GLU A 68 7.99 20.51 -19.48
CA GLU A 68 6.67 19.95 -19.80
C GLU A 68 5.57 21.03 -19.74
N TRP A 69 5.63 21.95 -18.78
CA TRP A 69 4.70 23.09 -18.73
C TRP A 69 4.87 24.08 -19.87
N ALA A 70 6.04 24.12 -20.52
CA ALA A 70 6.27 24.94 -21.69
C ALA A 70 5.43 24.52 -22.92
N GLN A 71 4.73 23.38 -22.84
CA GLN A 71 3.66 23.04 -23.80
C GLN A 71 2.54 24.11 -23.81
N PHE A 72 2.36 24.84 -22.70
CA PHE A 72 1.48 26.01 -22.65
C PHE A 72 2.17 27.25 -23.22
N ARG A 73 1.64 27.76 -24.33
CA ARG A 73 2.25 28.84 -25.15
C ARG A 73 2.72 30.07 -24.36
N PHE A 74 2.04 30.45 -23.28
CA PHE A 74 2.39 31.63 -22.49
C PHE A 74 3.54 31.40 -21.50
N LEU A 75 3.75 30.17 -21.05
CA LEU A 75 4.86 29.83 -20.14
C LEU A 75 6.14 29.52 -20.90
N ARG A 76 6.03 29.15 -22.17
CA ARG A 76 7.15 28.70 -22.99
C ARG A 76 8.30 29.69 -23.04
N GLU A 77 8.05 30.92 -23.48
CA GLU A 77 9.09 31.95 -23.63
C GLU A 77 9.77 32.29 -22.29
N LEU A 78 8.98 32.35 -21.21
CA LEU A 78 9.50 32.60 -19.87
C LEU A 78 10.39 31.46 -19.39
N ILE A 79 9.94 30.21 -19.52
CA ILE A 79 10.68 29.03 -19.07
C ILE A 79 11.97 28.85 -19.89
N GLU A 80 11.91 29.02 -21.21
CA GLU A 80 13.09 28.99 -22.08
C GLU A 80 14.12 30.07 -21.69
N ALA A 81 13.66 31.30 -21.41
CA ALA A 81 14.54 32.39 -20.99
C ALA A 81 15.19 32.11 -19.63
N LEU A 82 14.43 31.58 -18.67
CA LEU A 82 14.91 31.26 -17.33
C LEU A 82 15.92 30.10 -17.34
N LEU A 83 15.63 29.01 -18.06
CA LEU A 83 16.55 27.87 -18.17
C LEU A 83 17.90 28.30 -18.77
N LYS A 84 17.88 29.12 -19.83
CA LYS A 84 19.09 29.67 -20.46
C LYS A 84 19.83 30.64 -19.56
N ALA A 85 19.13 31.58 -18.92
CA ALA A 85 19.76 32.62 -18.09
C ALA A 85 20.50 32.03 -16.88
N TYR A 86 19.93 30.97 -16.28
CA TYR A 86 20.49 30.31 -15.10
C TYR A 86 21.32 29.07 -15.41
N GLN A 87 21.56 28.78 -16.69
CA GLN A 87 22.37 27.64 -17.16
C GLN A 87 21.94 26.32 -16.50
N GLN A 88 20.63 26.09 -16.42
CA GLN A 88 20.08 24.91 -15.79
C GLN A 88 20.56 23.65 -16.51
N THR A 89 20.81 22.58 -15.74
CA THR A 89 21.27 21.31 -16.30
C THR A 89 20.24 20.23 -16.08
N LEU A 90 20.23 19.24 -16.96
CA LEU A 90 19.28 18.12 -16.91
C LEU A 90 19.55 17.18 -15.72
N PHE A 91 20.77 17.15 -15.19
CA PHE A 91 21.17 16.35 -14.05
C PHE A 91 21.70 17.25 -12.93
N VAL A 92 21.13 17.09 -11.74
CA VAL A 92 21.51 17.83 -10.53
C VAL A 92 22.02 16.87 -9.47
N THR A 93 22.83 17.40 -8.55
CA THR A 93 23.35 16.64 -7.40
C THR A 93 22.82 17.26 -6.12
N HIS A 94 22.09 16.49 -5.35
CA HIS A 94 21.50 16.89 -4.07
C HIS A 94 21.75 15.82 -3.02
N THR A 95 21.62 16.20 -1.76
CA THR A 95 21.57 15.22 -0.67
C THR A 95 20.28 14.40 -0.73
N VAL A 96 20.26 13.22 -0.10
CA VAL A 96 19.03 12.42 -0.06
C VAL A 96 17.92 13.13 0.73
N ASP A 97 18.29 13.84 1.80
CA ASP A 97 17.38 14.64 2.62
C ASP A 97 16.68 15.72 1.79
N GLU A 98 17.44 16.45 0.97
CA GLU A 98 16.92 17.47 0.05
C GLU A 98 15.95 16.88 -0.99
N LEU A 99 16.32 15.77 -1.63
CA LEU A 99 15.47 15.13 -2.66
C LEU A 99 14.15 14.60 -2.07
N LEU A 100 14.18 14.08 -0.85
CA LEU A 100 12.99 13.55 -0.17
C LEU A 100 12.13 14.67 0.42
N TRP A 101 12.70 15.48 1.30
CA TRP A 101 11.94 16.38 2.16
C TRP A 101 11.81 17.79 1.63
N GLY A 102 12.67 18.18 0.67
CA GLY A 102 12.58 19.47 -0.01
C GLY A 102 13.91 20.21 -0.09
N TYR A 103 14.16 20.82 -1.22
CA TYR A 103 15.15 21.89 -1.39
C TYR A 103 14.52 23.07 -2.11
N LYS A 104 15.10 24.26 -1.93
CA LYS A 104 14.68 25.45 -2.65
C LYS A 104 15.27 25.42 -4.05
N ASP A 105 14.40 25.41 -5.06
CA ASP A 105 14.82 25.38 -6.46
C ASP A 105 14.80 26.80 -7.05
N GLU A 106 15.83 27.16 -7.80
CA GLU A 106 15.96 28.52 -8.36
C GLU A 106 14.89 28.81 -9.41
N LEU A 107 14.60 27.84 -10.28
CA LEU A 107 13.61 27.98 -11.34
C LEU A 107 12.20 28.09 -10.74
N LEU A 108 11.86 27.22 -9.79
CA LEU A 108 10.58 27.28 -9.08
C LEU A 108 10.44 28.54 -8.25
N SER A 109 11.53 29.04 -7.64
CA SER A 109 11.52 30.30 -6.91
C SER A 109 11.14 31.48 -7.78
N LEU A 110 11.59 31.50 -9.04
CA LEU A 110 11.25 32.56 -9.99
C LEU A 110 9.82 32.39 -10.53
N ILE A 111 9.41 31.16 -10.83
CA ILE A 111 8.03 30.88 -11.25
C ILE A 111 7.05 31.27 -10.14
N ASN A 112 7.37 31.03 -8.87
CA ASN A 112 6.55 31.41 -7.72
C ASN A 112 6.27 32.92 -7.66
N ILE A 113 7.21 33.77 -8.08
CA ILE A 113 7.02 35.24 -8.13
C ILE A 113 5.85 35.61 -9.06
N PHE A 114 5.72 34.92 -10.19
CA PHE A 114 4.65 35.18 -11.18
C PHE A 114 3.40 34.33 -10.92
N LYS A 115 3.55 33.17 -10.29
CA LYS A 115 2.47 32.24 -9.91
C LYS A 115 2.64 31.77 -8.47
N PRO A 116 2.10 32.52 -7.49
CA PRO A 116 2.25 32.22 -6.06
C PRO A 116 1.75 30.84 -5.63
N GLU A 117 0.88 30.20 -6.42
CA GLU A 117 0.36 28.86 -6.20
C GLU A 117 1.42 27.76 -6.33
N ILE A 118 2.50 28.01 -7.09
CA ILE A 118 3.58 27.04 -7.32
C ILE A 118 4.61 27.20 -6.21
N SER A 119 4.84 26.16 -5.41
CA SER A 119 5.85 26.18 -4.35
C SER A 119 7.26 26.42 -4.92
N PRO A 120 8.09 27.28 -4.28
CA PRO A 120 9.49 27.45 -4.66
C PRO A 120 10.39 26.28 -4.20
N TYR A 121 9.84 25.35 -3.42
CA TYR A 121 10.53 24.15 -2.95
C TYR A 121 10.05 22.92 -3.71
N PHE A 122 10.99 22.03 -4.02
CA PHE A 122 10.73 20.72 -4.59
C PHE A 122 11.30 19.63 -3.69
N GLY A 123 10.52 18.55 -3.50
CA GLY A 123 10.95 17.30 -2.89
C GLY A 123 9.90 16.22 -3.14
N LEU A 124 10.32 14.97 -3.24
CA LEU A 124 9.43 13.85 -3.57
C LEU A 124 8.35 13.61 -2.50
N TYR A 125 8.68 13.94 -1.24
CA TYR A 125 7.82 13.90 -0.05
C TYR A 125 7.72 15.29 0.61
N TYR A 126 7.95 16.36 -0.16
CA TYR A 126 7.86 17.74 0.35
C TYR A 126 6.48 18.01 0.96
N GLY A 127 6.48 18.53 2.19
CA GLY A 127 5.25 18.85 2.93
C GLY A 127 4.40 17.64 3.31
N LYS A 128 4.93 16.40 3.25
CA LYS A 128 4.20 15.18 3.63
C LYS A 128 4.47 14.70 5.06
N ASN A 129 5.59 15.13 5.65
CA ASN A 129 5.98 14.65 6.97
C ASN A 129 5.12 15.28 8.07
N GLY A 130 4.39 14.46 8.83
CA GLY A 130 3.50 14.93 9.91
C GLY A 130 2.17 15.47 9.44
N THR A 131 1.85 15.32 8.15
CA THR A 131 0.58 15.77 7.56
C THR A 131 -0.37 14.60 7.31
N SER A 132 -1.58 14.91 6.85
CA SER A 132 -2.52 13.93 6.33
C SER A 132 -2.69 14.05 4.82
N ASP A 133 -3.11 12.95 4.20
CA ASP A 133 -3.43 12.85 2.78
C ASP A 133 -4.91 13.13 2.46
N GLY A 134 -5.71 13.42 3.49
CA GLY A 134 -7.09 13.89 3.35
C GLY A 134 -8.04 13.38 4.42
N ASP A 135 -9.30 13.77 4.26
CA ASP A 135 -10.42 13.30 5.07
C ASP A 135 -10.98 12.02 4.46
N TYR A 136 -11.07 10.97 5.26
CA TYR A 136 -11.63 9.69 4.84
C TYR A 136 -12.93 9.41 5.58
N VAL A 137 -13.89 8.84 4.87
CA VAL A 137 -15.07 8.20 5.46
C VAL A 137 -14.99 6.70 5.16
N PHE A 138 -14.98 5.91 6.23
CA PHE A 138 -14.92 4.45 6.18
C PHE A 138 -16.26 3.84 6.62
N LEU A 139 -16.57 2.67 6.07
CA LEU A 139 -17.61 1.81 6.62
C LEU A 139 -17.06 0.99 7.80
N THR A 140 -17.82 0.95 8.88
CA THR A 140 -17.46 0.25 10.12
C THR A 140 -17.65 -1.26 10.02
N GLY A 141 -18.46 -1.73 9.06
CA GLY A 141 -18.85 -3.14 8.91
C GLY A 141 -19.99 -3.58 9.84
N GLU A 142 -20.63 -2.64 10.55
CA GLU A 142 -21.81 -2.89 11.39
C GLU A 142 -22.98 -3.47 10.58
N ASP A 143 -23.14 -3.01 9.35
CA ASP A 143 -24.12 -3.51 8.39
C ASP A 143 -23.74 -4.90 7.85
N SER A 144 -22.47 -5.08 7.50
CA SER A 144 -21.90 -6.31 6.97
C SER A 144 -20.39 -6.31 7.15
N TYR A 145 -19.86 -7.41 7.67
CA TYR A 145 -18.40 -7.59 7.81
C TYR A 145 -17.65 -7.47 6.46
N LEU A 146 -18.33 -7.72 5.33
CA LEU A 146 -17.74 -7.57 3.99
C LEU A 146 -17.43 -6.11 3.64
N ASN A 147 -18.06 -5.16 4.31
CA ASN A 147 -17.85 -3.73 4.11
C ASN A 147 -16.83 -3.14 5.09
N PHE A 148 -16.25 -3.95 5.98
CA PHE A 148 -15.31 -3.48 7.00
C PHE A 148 -14.14 -2.70 6.38
N SER A 149 -13.91 -1.47 6.88
CA SER A 149 -12.84 -0.56 6.46
C SER A 149 -12.87 -0.14 4.99
N LYS A 150 -14.00 -0.33 4.29
CA LYS A 150 -14.17 0.15 2.92
C LYS A 150 -14.28 1.68 2.91
N ILE A 151 -13.51 2.33 2.04
CA ILE A 151 -13.55 3.78 1.83
C ILE A 151 -14.79 4.11 0.98
N VAL A 152 -15.66 4.99 1.48
CA VAL A 152 -16.82 5.49 0.73
C VAL A 152 -16.61 6.91 0.23
N GLU A 153 -15.86 7.72 0.97
CA GLU A 153 -15.50 9.08 0.56
C GLU A 153 -14.05 9.39 0.91
N TRP A 154 -13.40 10.13 0.02
CA TRP A 154 -12.10 10.77 0.24
C TRP A 154 -12.19 12.23 -0.18
N ASN A 155 -11.88 13.14 0.74
CA ASN A 155 -12.00 14.60 0.55
C ASN A 155 -13.39 15.02 0.02
N GLY A 156 -14.45 14.44 0.60
CA GLY A 156 -15.85 14.69 0.23
C GLY A 156 -16.26 14.16 -1.15
N LYS A 157 -15.47 13.27 -1.76
CA LYS A 157 -15.75 12.68 -3.07
C LYS A 157 -15.82 11.15 -2.98
N THR A 158 -16.83 10.58 -3.62
CA THR A 158 -17.04 9.12 -3.71
C THR A 158 -16.27 8.48 -4.87
N SER A 159 -15.76 9.28 -5.79
CA SER A 159 -14.98 8.83 -6.94
C SER A 159 -13.88 9.84 -7.28
N LEU A 160 -12.81 9.33 -7.88
CA LEU A 160 -11.70 10.14 -8.35
C LEU A 160 -12.11 10.81 -9.67
N LYS A 161 -11.87 12.13 -9.77
CA LYS A 161 -12.15 12.90 -10.99
C LYS A 161 -11.23 12.49 -12.16
N TYR A 162 -10.03 12.03 -11.84
CA TYR A 162 -9.05 11.60 -12.83
C TYR A 162 -9.31 10.16 -13.26
N LYS A 163 -9.23 9.93 -14.58
CA LYS A 163 -9.29 8.58 -15.13
C LYS A 163 -7.89 7.99 -14.99
N LEU A 164 -7.69 7.06 -14.05
CA LEU A 164 -6.48 6.22 -14.06
C LEU A 164 -6.42 5.52 -15.42
N ARG A 165 -5.56 5.98 -16.32
CA ARG A 165 -5.20 5.24 -17.51
C ARG A 165 -4.04 4.33 -17.15
N LEU A 166 -4.35 3.09 -16.78
CA LEU A 166 -3.37 2.02 -16.71
C LEU A 166 -2.93 1.70 -18.15
N PHE A 167 -1.99 2.46 -18.70
CA PHE A 167 -1.22 2.02 -19.86
C PHE A 167 0.02 1.29 -19.33
N GLU A 168 0.15 0.01 -19.69
CA GLU A 168 1.36 -0.78 -19.45
C GLU A 168 1.92 -0.73 -18.00
N ASN A 169 1.06 -0.89 -16.98
CA ASN A 169 1.45 -0.95 -15.56
C ASN A 169 2.03 0.35 -14.96
N PHE A 170 1.80 1.51 -15.58
CA PHE A 170 2.24 2.79 -15.03
C PHE A 170 1.10 3.67 -14.48
N MET A 171 1.37 4.36 -13.37
CA MET A 171 0.48 5.40 -12.81
C MET A 171 1.07 6.79 -13.05
N PHE A 172 0.28 7.69 -13.66
CA PHE A 172 0.61 9.10 -13.85
C PHE A 172 0.07 9.93 -12.67
N LEU A 173 0.90 10.78 -12.06
CA LEU A 173 0.46 11.72 -11.03
C LEU A 173 0.22 13.10 -11.68
N GLU A 174 -1.03 13.59 -11.65
CA GLU A 174 -1.36 14.93 -12.19
C GLU A 174 -0.90 16.07 -11.25
N MET A 175 0.42 16.27 -11.15
CA MET A 175 1.00 17.57 -10.77
C MET A 175 1.56 18.32 -11.99
N GLY A 176 1.22 17.87 -13.21
CA GLY A 176 1.82 18.35 -14.45
C GLY A 176 3.31 18.01 -14.60
N ALA A 177 3.88 17.24 -13.68
CA ALA A 177 5.21 16.67 -13.78
C ALA A 177 5.12 15.31 -14.51
N PRO A 178 6.08 14.97 -15.40
CA PRO A 178 6.07 13.71 -16.15
C PRO A 178 6.51 12.52 -15.28
N ILE A 179 5.86 12.32 -14.13
CA ILE A 179 6.15 11.25 -13.17
C ILE A 179 5.38 9.98 -13.56
N ILE A 180 6.11 8.87 -13.53
CA ILE A 180 5.64 7.54 -13.88
C ILE A 180 5.95 6.58 -12.73
N ILE A 181 4.94 5.90 -12.18
CA ILE A 181 5.15 4.88 -11.13
C ILE A 181 5.25 3.48 -11.73
N SER A 182 6.26 2.70 -11.35
CA SER A 182 6.43 1.30 -11.73
C SER A 182 6.77 0.42 -10.51
N PHE A 183 6.97 -0.88 -10.70
CA PHE A 183 7.67 -1.68 -9.70
C PHE A 183 9.19 -1.45 -9.77
N PRO A 184 9.94 -1.76 -8.69
CA PRO A 184 11.39 -1.60 -8.68
C PRO A 184 12.07 -2.36 -9.82
N HIS A 185 13.08 -1.72 -10.42
CA HIS A 185 13.81 -2.23 -11.58
C HIS A 185 12.92 -2.63 -12.76
N PHE A 186 11.75 -1.98 -12.89
CA PHE A 186 10.76 -2.30 -13.92
C PHE A 186 10.28 -3.77 -13.89
N TYR A 187 10.23 -4.38 -12.69
CA TYR A 187 9.63 -5.70 -12.50
C TYR A 187 8.19 -5.73 -13.07
N GLN A 188 7.83 -6.78 -13.80
CA GLN A 188 6.54 -6.92 -14.52
C GLN A 188 6.24 -5.84 -15.58
N ALA A 189 7.23 -5.04 -15.99
CA ALA A 189 7.12 -4.18 -17.16
C ALA A 189 7.68 -4.87 -18.42
N ASP A 190 7.41 -4.27 -19.57
CA ASP A 190 7.99 -4.67 -20.87
C ASP A 190 9.54 -4.58 -20.82
N GLU A 191 10.22 -5.57 -21.40
CA GLU A 191 11.69 -5.68 -21.44
C GLU A 191 12.37 -4.44 -22.07
N LYS A 192 11.64 -3.68 -22.89
CA LYS A 192 12.13 -2.40 -23.45
C LYS A 192 12.54 -1.40 -22.36
N PHE A 193 11.86 -1.39 -21.21
CA PHE A 193 12.19 -0.47 -20.11
C PHE A 193 13.44 -0.92 -19.33
N VAL A 194 13.61 -2.23 -19.17
CA VAL A 194 14.78 -2.82 -18.51
C VAL A 194 16.03 -2.63 -19.36
N SER A 195 15.93 -2.94 -20.66
CA SER A 195 17.08 -2.86 -21.59
C SER A 195 17.47 -1.43 -21.97
N ALA A 196 16.60 -0.44 -21.76
CA ALA A 196 16.91 0.97 -22.02
C ALA A 196 17.95 1.56 -21.05
N ILE A 197 18.12 0.96 -19.87
CA ILE A 197 18.97 1.49 -18.79
C ILE A 197 19.83 0.37 -18.22
N ASP A 198 21.13 0.53 -18.35
CA ASP A 198 22.10 -0.38 -17.75
C ASP A 198 22.02 -0.30 -16.21
N GLY A 199 22.04 -1.47 -15.55
CA GLY A 199 21.85 -1.60 -14.09
C GLY A 199 20.42 -1.95 -13.64
N MET A 200 19.47 -2.11 -14.57
CA MET A 200 18.13 -2.63 -14.24
C MET A 200 18.15 -4.16 -14.17
N HIS A 201 17.91 -4.72 -12.98
CA HIS A 201 17.90 -6.17 -12.74
C HIS A 201 16.63 -6.59 -11.98
N PRO A 202 15.48 -6.72 -12.66
CA PRO A 202 14.24 -7.12 -12.00
C PRO A 202 14.36 -8.52 -11.39
N ASN A 203 13.98 -8.64 -10.11
CA ASN A 203 13.94 -9.89 -9.37
C ASN A 203 12.63 -9.97 -8.58
N LYS A 204 11.97 -11.12 -8.62
CA LYS A 204 10.68 -11.31 -7.95
C LYS A 204 10.77 -11.11 -6.43
N ASP A 205 11.67 -11.80 -5.75
CA ASP A 205 11.78 -11.80 -4.29
C ASP A 205 12.06 -10.40 -3.72
N TYR A 206 12.84 -9.60 -4.46
CA TYR A 206 13.21 -8.25 -4.05
C TYR A 206 12.27 -7.15 -4.54
N HIS A 207 11.55 -7.34 -5.65
CA HIS A 207 10.79 -6.26 -6.30
C HIS A 207 9.28 -6.49 -6.39
N GLU A 208 8.78 -7.67 -5.99
CA GLU A 208 7.34 -7.88 -5.91
C GLU A 208 6.72 -7.13 -4.72
N THR A 209 5.47 -6.69 -4.90
CA THR A 209 4.62 -6.22 -3.79
C THR A 209 3.73 -7.37 -3.36
N PHE A 210 3.67 -7.64 -2.05
CA PHE A 210 2.84 -8.70 -1.48
C PHE A 210 2.21 -8.26 -0.16
N VAL A 211 1.09 -8.88 0.18
CA VAL A 211 0.36 -8.67 1.43
C VAL A 211 -0.15 -10.02 1.91
N ASP A 212 0.42 -10.50 3.03
CA ASP A 212 0.01 -11.73 3.70
C ASP A 212 -1.05 -11.41 4.74
N ILE A 213 -2.27 -11.88 4.51
CA ILE A 213 -3.45 -11.58 5.31
C ILE A 213 -3.91 -12.85 6.02
N ASN A 214 -4.27 -12.75 7.30
CA ASN A 214 -4.96 -13.84 7.97
C ASN A 214 -6.38 -13.98 7.39
N PRO A 215 -6.76 -15.15 6.82
CA PRO A 215 -8.03 -15.28 6.10
C PRO A 215 -9.26 -15.20 7.00
N LEU A 216 -9.12 -15.47 8.30
CA LEU A 216 -10.23 -15.45 9.25
C LEU A 216 -10.49 -14.04 9.80
N THR A 217 -9.43 -13.30 10.11
CA THR A 217 -9.57 -11.98 10.75
C THR A 217 -9.40 -10.80 9.80
N GLY A 218 -8.86 -11.02 8.60
CA GLY A 218 -8.52 -9.96 7.66
C GLY A 218 -7.31 -9.11 8.08
N ILE A 219 -6.64 -9.45 9.18
CA ILE A 219 -5.48 -8.70 9.69
C ILE A 219 -4.24 -9.01 8.84
N ILE A 220 -3.52 -7.96 8.46
CA ILE A 220 -2.24 -8.06 7.76
C ILE A 220 -1.17 -8.57 8.73
N LEU A 221 -0.53 -9.69 8.40
CA LEU A 221 0.53 -10.30 9.20
C LEU A 221 1.92 -9.83 8.74
N ARG A 222 2.09 -9.74 7.44
CA ARG A 222 3.32 -9.30 6.78
C ARG A 222 2.95 -8.65 5.47
N ALA A 223 3.57 -7.53 5.13
CA ALA A 223 3.42 -6.95 3.81
C ALA A 223 4.70 -6.22 3.41
N ALA A 224 4.94 -6.15 2.10
CA ALA A 224 5.92 -5.26 1.51
C ALA A 224 5.28 -4.60 0.29
N LYS A 225 5.06 -3.29 0.38
CA LYS A 225 4.62 -2.45 -0.72
C LYS A 225 5.85 -1.80 -1.33
N ARG A 226 6.13 -2.15 -2.58
CA ARG A 226 7.32 -1.71 -3.30
C ARG A 226 6.92 -1.02 -4.59
N PHE A 227 7.41 0.20 -4.78
CA PHE A 227 7.17 0.96 -6.00
C PHE A 227 8.35 1.86 -6.31
N GLN A 228 8.48 2.23 -7.58
CA GLN A 228 9.55 3.04 -8.14
C GLN A 228 8.97 4.30 -8.76
N ILE A 229 9.59 5.42 -8.43
CA ILE A 229 9.30 6.72 -9.02
C ILE A 229 10.24 6.90 -10.20
N ASN A 230 9.66 7.13 -11.37
CA ASN A 230 10.37 7.39 -12.60
C ASN A 230 9.92 8.72 -13.19
N VAL A 231 10.73 9.27 -14.09
CA VAL A 231 10.45 10.50 -14.82
C VAL A 231 10.58 10.20 -16.31
N TYR A 232 9.55 10.53 -17.08
CA TYR A 232 9.63 10.44 -18.53
C TYR A 232 10.48 11.59 -19.06
N VAL A 233 11.49 11.24 -19.85
CA VAL A 233 12.40 12.21 -20.45
C VAL A 233 12.48 11.96 -21.94
N GLN A 234 12.42 13.04 -22.70
CA GLN A 234 12.55 13.04 -24.15
C GLN A 234 13.38 14.22 -24.61
N LYS A 235 13.93 14.13 -25.81
CA LYS A 235 14.58 15.26 -26.45
C LYS A 235 13.53 16.31 -26.80
N LEU A 236 13.82 17.57 -26.48
CA LEU A 236 13.04 18.72 -26.88
C LEU A 236 13.95 19.67 -27.64
N ASP A 237 13.68 19.88 -28.94
CA ASP A 237 14.57 20.69 -29.80
C ASP A 237 14.66 22.17 -29.35
N ASP A 238 13.64 22.65 -28.65
CA ASP A 238 13.58 24.01 -28.11
C ASP A 238 14.44 24.19 -26.84
N PHE A 239 14.80 23.10 -26.16
CA PHE A 239 15.53 23.09 -24.90
C PHE A 239 16.90 22.42 -25.06
N ALA A 240 17.94 23.26 -25.09
CA ALA A 240 19.33 22.82 -25.24
C ALA A 240 19.79 21.91 -24.09
N GLU A 241 19.15 22.04 -22.92
CA GLU A 241 19.39 21.27 -21.70
C GLU A 241 19.13 19.77 -21.92
N THR A 242 18.17 19.43 -22.80
CA THR A 242 17.88 18.02 -23.15
C THR A 242 18.94 17.41 -24.08
N GLY A 243 19.70 18.25 -24.78
CA GLY A 243 20.74 17.84 -25.72
C GLY A 243 20.22 16.80 -26.73
N ASN A 244 20.95 15.68 -26.84
CA ASN A 244 20.53 14.52 -27.62
C ASN A 244 20.20 13.33 -26.70
N ILE A 245 19.41 13.58 -25.65
CA ILE A 245 18.92 12.51 -24.79
C ILE A 245 17.99 11.57 -25.57
N ARG A 246 18.05 10.28 -25.24
CA ARG A 246 17.11 9.28 -25.77
C ARG A 246 15.79 9.39 -25.01
N THR A 247 14.68 9.21 -25.72
CA THR A 247 13.36 9.10 -25.11
C THR A 247 13.27 7.83 -24.27
N LEU A 248 13.06 7.97 -22.96
CA LEU A 248 13.00 6.84 -22.02
C LEU A 248 12.31 7.22 -20.70
N VAL A 249 11.99 6.19 -19.91
CA VAL A 249 11.47 6.32 -18.54
C VAL A 249 12.63 6.18 -17.56
N PHE A 250 13.08 7.29 -16.98
CA PHE A 250 14.27 7.34 -16.15
C PHE A 250 13.94 7.07 -14.66
N PRO A 251 14.54 6.06 -14.01
CA PRO A 251 14.29 5.74 -12.63
C PRO A 251 15.00 6.74 -11.71
N VAL A 252 14.27 7.27 -10.74
CA VAL A 252 14.80 8.22 -9.75
C VAL A 252 15.09 7.51 -8.45
N MET A 253 14.10 6.82 -7.90
CA MET A 253 14.23 6.04 -6.66
C MET A 253 13.14 4.98 -6.58
N TYR A 254 13.36 3.94 -5.76
CA TYR A 254 12.30 3.04 -5.34
C TYR A 254 12.16 3.02 -3.82
N ILE A 255 10.98 2.65 -3.35
CA ILE A 255 10.59 2.67 -1.94
C ILE A 255 10.07 1.28 -1.59
N ASN A 256 10.47 0.78 -0.42
CA ASN A 256 9.98 -0.45 0.17
C ASN A 256 9.36 -0.14 1.53
N GLU A 257 8.04 -0.05 1.56
CA GLU A 257 7.26 0.10 2.78
C GLU A 257 6.90 -1.31 3.27
N SER A 258 7.41 -1.71 4.43
CA SER A 258 7.23 -3.07 4.93
C SER A 258 6.73 -3.11 6.37
N VAL A 259 5.93 -4.12 6.67
CA VAL A 259 5.41 -4.39 8.01
C VAL A 259 5.54 -5.88 8.29
N LEU A 260 5.90 -6.20 9.52
CA LEU A 260 5.94 -7.56 10.04
C LEU A 260 5.37 -7.53 11.46
N ILE A 261 4.37 -8.37 11.72
CA ILE A 261 3.82 -8.55 13.06
C ILE A 261 4.90 -9.12 13.99
N ASP A 262 5.03 -8.54 15.19
CA ASP A 262 5.94 -9.04 16.20
C ASP A 262 5.44 -10.35 16.83
N LYS A 263 6.34 -11.11 17.44
CA LYS A 263 6.02 -12.43 18.01
C LYS A 263 4.99 -12.37 19.14
N GLU A 264 4.97 -11.29 19.91
CA GLU A 264 4.05 -11.13 21.04
C GLU A 264 2.62 -10.87 20.53
N THR A 265 2.46 -9.92 19.63
CA THR A 265 1.17 -9.59 19.00
C THR A 265 0.64 -10.77 18.18
N ALA A 266 1.51 -11.49 17.47
CA ALA A 266 1.13 -12.73 16.77
C ALA A 266 0.65 -13.81 17.75
N GLY A 267 1.30 -13.96 18.90
CA GLY A 267 0.89 -14.88 19.96
C GLY A 267 -0.48 -14.52 20.55
N ARG A 268 -0.72 -13.23 20.80
CA ARG A 268 -2.03 -12.72 21.25
C ARG A 268 -3.12 -12.98 20.22
N LEU A 269 -2.87 -12.65 18.94
CA LEU A 269 -3.81 -12.90 17.85
C LEU A 269 -4.17 -14.38 17.75
N LYS A 270 -3.16 -15.27 17.79
CA LYS A 270 -3.36 -16.72 17.77
C LYS A 270 -4.20 -17.20 18.97
N SER A 271 -3.93 -16.66 20.16
CA SER A 271 -4.70 -17.01 21.37
C SER A 271 -6.16 -16.59 21.24
N VAL A 272 -6.43 -15.37 20.76
CA VAL A 272 -7.79 -14.87 20.57
C VAL A 272 -8.55 -15.71 19.55
N ILE A 273 -7.93 -16.03 18.40
CA ILE A 273 -8.54 -16.87 17.36
C ILE A 273 -8.87 -18.27 17.92
N ASN A 274 -7.93 -18.90 18.63
CA ASN A 274 -8.15 -20.23 19.20
C ASN A 274 -9.27 -20.24 20.24
N THR A 275 -9.31 -19.25 21.14
CA THR A 275 -10.36 -19.14 22.16
C THR A 275 -11.73 -18.97 21.51
N THR A 276 -11.87 -18.09 20.51
CA THR A 276 -13.12 -17.92 19.77
C THR A 276 -13.54 -19.22 19.10
N LEU A 277 -12.62 -19.92 18.43
CA LEU A 277 -12.92 -21.17 17.74
C LEU A 277 -13.36 -22.27 18.71
N ILE A 278 -12.75 -22.36 19.90
CA ILE A 278 -13.18 -23.29 20.94
C ILE A 278 -14.59 -22.93 21.41
N ILE A 279 -14.83 -21.66 21.79
CA ILE A 279 -16.12 -21.21 22.33
C ILE A 279 -17.26 -21.46 21.34
N THR A 280 -17.08 -21.11 20.07
CA THR A 280 -18.09 -21.36 19.02
C THR A 280 -18.35 -22.85 18.81
N ASN A 281 -17.37 -23.72 19.07
CA ASN A 281 -17.50 -25.16 18.90
C ASN A 281 -18.01 -25.92 20.13
N ILE A 282 -18.01 -25.33 21.32
CA ILE A 282 -18.52 -25.96 22.56
C ILE A 282 -19.94 -26.52 22.38
N PRO A 283 -20.93 -25.80 21.82
CA PRO A 283 -22.28 -26.33 21.65
C PRO A 283 -22.31 -27.60 20.79
N TYR A 284 -21.53 -27.65 19.71
CA TYR A 284 -21.45 -28.83 18.84
C TYR A 284 -20.81 -30.03 19.55
N ILE A 285 -19.78 -29.78 20.38
CA ILE A 285 -19.15 -30.82 21.20
C ILE A 285 -20.15 -31.35 22.23
N VAL A 286 -20.90 -30.46 22.91
CA VAL A 286 -21.94 -30.86 23.88
C VAL A 286 -23.06 -31.64 23.21
N MET A 287 -23.52 -31.23 22.03
CA MET A 287 -24.52 -31.96 21.25
C MET A 287 -24.01 -33.35 20.85
N ALA A 288 -22.76 -33.47 20.36
CA ALA A 288 -22.17 -34.75 19.99
C ALA A 288 -22.04 -35.69 21.19
N LEU A 289 -21.62 -35.19 22.35
CA LEU A 289 -21.57 -35.96 23.60
C LEU A 289 -22.97 -36.41 24.05
N GLY A 290 -23.98 -35.54 23.94
CA GLY A 290 -25.36 -35.88 24.26
C GLY A 290 -25.90 -37.02 23.40
N VAL A 291 -25.66 -36.98 22.08
CA VAL A 291 -26.02 -38.05 21.15
C VAL A 291 -25.28 -39.35 21.50
N PHE A 292 -23.98 -39.26 21.79
CA PHE A 292 -23.16 -40.42 22.14
C PHE A 292 -23.66 -41.12 23.41
N PHE A 293 -23.93 -40.36 24.48
CA PHE A 293 -24.50 -40.92 25.70
C PHE A 293 -25.92 -41.47 25.51
N GLY A 294 -26.73 -40.81 24.68
CA GLY A 294 -28.06 -41.30 24.31
C GLY A 294 -28.01 -42.65 23.59
N LEU A 295 -27.06 -42.85 22.68
CA LEU A 295 -26.84 -44.13 22.00
C LEU A 295 -26.36 -45.21 22.97
N ILE A 296 -25.44 -44.89 23.89
CA ILE A 296 -24.99 -45.83 24.92
C ILE A 296 -26.15 -46.26 25.82
N PHE A 297 -26.94 -45.30 26.30
CA PHE A 297 -28.10 -45.59 27.15
C PHE A 297 -29.10 -46.49 26.43
N THR A 298 -29.42 -46.18 25.17
CA THR A 298 -30.32 -47.00 24.34
C THR A 298 -29.76 -48.41 24.15
N TRP A 299 -28.48 -48.55 23.85
CA TRP A 299 -27.83 -49.85 23.68
C TRP A 299 -27.84 -50.68 24.98
N LEU A 300 -27.56 -50.06 26.13
CA LEU A 300 -27.64 -50.72 27.44
C LEU A 300 -29.08 -51.15 27.76
N ALA A 301 -30.08 -50.31 27.48
CA ALA A 301 -31.49 -50.63 27.68
C ALA A 301 -31.95 -51.79 26.79
N CYS A 302 -31.58 -51.81 25.51
CA CYS A 302 -31.89 -52.92 24.60
C CYS A 302 -31.22 -54.24 25.02
N ARG A 303 -30.02 -54.20 25.62
CA ARG A 303 -29.37 -55.40 26.19
C ARG A 303 -30.08 -55.91 27.45
N GLY A 304 -30.67 -55.02 28.25
CA GLY A 304 -31.40 -55.37 29.48
C GLY A 304 -32.77 -56.00 29.26
N GLN A 305 -33.40 -55.82 28.08
CA GLN A 305 -34.71 -56.40 27.74
C GLN A 305 -34.64 -57.82 27.13
N GLY A 306 -33.45 -58.42 27.05
CA GLY A 306 -33.25 -59.77 26.51
C GLY A 306 -33.69 -60.94 27.42
N SER A 307 -34.37 -60.68 28.54
CA SER A 307 -34.96 -61.73 29.39
C SER A 307 -36.35 -61.34 29.93
N MET A 308 -37.24 -60.82 29.07
CA MET A 308 -38.67 -60.84 29.41
C MET A 308 -39.18 -62.26 29.17
N ASP A 309 -39.47 -62.93 30.29
CA ASP A 309 -39.99 -64.29 30.41
C ASP A 309 -41.03 -64.63 29.33
N GLU A 310 -40.81 -65.76 28.65
CA GLU A 310 -41.88 -66.47 27.95
C GLU A 310 -42.99 -66.79 28.97
N GLY A 311 -44.08 -66.03 28.93
CA GLY A 311 -45.28 -66.31 29.71
C GLY A 311 -45.74 -67.75 29.49
N THR A 312 -45.82 -68.50 30.59
CA THR A 312 -46.21 -69.91 30.65
C THR A 312 -47.54 -70.15 29.91
N ALA A 313 -47.62 -71.26 29.17
CA ALA A 313 -48.77 -71.64 28.33
C ALA A 313 -50.13 -71.72 29.06
N ASP A 314 -50.16 -71.66 30.39
CA ASP A 314 -51.36 -71.75 31.22
C ASP A 314 -52.26 -70.51 31.18
N GLU A 315 -51.78 -69.34 30.75
CA GLU A 315 -52.63 -68.14 30.59
C GLU A 315 -53.43 -68.10 29.27
N ARG A 316 -53.23 -69.06 28.35
CA ARG A 316 -53.90 -69.12 27.04
C ARG A 316 -55.06 -70.12 26.96
N ALA A 317 -55.60 -70.59 28.09
CA ALA A 317 -56.75 -71.49 28.07
C ALA A 317 -58.09 -70.71 27.95
N PRO A 318 -59.02 -71.09 27.06
CA PRO A 318 -60.30 -70.42 26.95
C PRO A 318 -61.22 -70.78 28.12
N LEU A 319 -61.82 -69.78 28.74
CA LEU A 319 -62.88 -69.92 29.74
C LEU A 319 -64.18 -70.38 29.08
N ILE A 320 -64.29 -71.66 28.72
CA ILE A 320 -65.58 -72.30 28.45
C ILE A 320 -65.62 -73.67 29.15
N ARG A 321 -66.48 -73.78 30.16
CA ARG A 321 -67.12 -75.06 30.51
C ARG A 321 -68.63 -74.88 30.44
N THR A 322 -69.21 -75.82 29.70
CA THR A 322 -70.63 -76.17 29.53
C THR A 322 -71.50 -76.04 30.76
#